data_AF-C1E7R7-F1
#
_entry.id   AF-C1E7R7-F1
#
_cell.length_a   1.000
_cell.length_b   1.000
_cell.length_c   1.000
_cell.angle_alpha   90.00
_cell.angle_beta   90.00
_cell.angle_gamma   90.00
#
_symmetry.space_group_name_H-M   'P 1'
#
loop_
_entity.id
_entity.type
_entity.pdbx_description
1 polymer ?
#
loop_
_entity_poly.entity_id
_entity_poly.type
_entity_poly.pdbx_seq_one_letter_code
_entity_poly.pdbx_strand_id
1 'polypeptide(L)'
;MGGFTRILHSGKPDDLMDEIPTVVVDPLPKGIKDHGYVVLHRPYAFKQWLDTYAADIEEEYVLMTEPDHLYLRGMPLFATPNRAAAFPFFYIDPKKPEFTPIVQKYNEVKAPIDAFAPIGNSPVMISVESLSRVVPKWHDLAVAMKQDPVADKAFGWVIEMWAYSIASAQVGVTYELHPEMMLQPPWDDSFRVKGKEAYIIHYTYGQDFAKSGEATPGKIGEWHFDKRDFTGFPPKEKIPMPPRDAHEVIQKMMTIINEGITELPHWP
;
A
#
# COMPACT_ATOMS: atom_id res chain seq x y z
N MET A 1 7.18 -16.75 -2.45
CA MET A 1 6.86 -16.15 -1.14
C MET A 1 7.06 -17.25 -0.12
N GLY A 2 7.97 -17.09 0.83
CA GLY A 2 8.26 -18.12 1.84
C GLY A 2 7.42 -17.98 3.11
N GLY A 3 6.95 -16.77 3.43
CA GLY A 3 5.99 -16.51 4.52
C GLY A 3 5.05 -15.34 4.26
N PHE A 4 4.06 -15.19 5.13
CA PHE A 4 3.13 -14.05 5.17
C PHE A 4 2.91 -13.63 6.62
N THR A 5 3.11 -12.36 6.92
CA THR A 5 2.98 -11.82 8.28
C THR A 5 2.22 -10.50 8.24
N ARG A 6 1.15 -10.40 9.04
CA ARG A 6 0.43 -9.16 9.28
C ARG A 6 1.09 -8.39 10.42
N ILE A 7 1.32 -7.09 10.22
CA ILE A 7 1.79 -6.19 11.28
C ILE A 7 0.57 -5.46 11.86
N LEU A 8 0.11 -5.87 13.04
CA LEU A 8 -1.04 -5.31 13.72
C LEU A 8 -0.60 -4.23 14.73
N HIS A 9 -0.78 -2.97 14.37
CA HIS A 9 -0.34 -1.81 15.15
C HIS A 9 -1.40 -1.25 16.12
N SER A 10 -2.30 -2.11 16.60
CA SER A 10 -3.34 -1.76 17.58
C SER A 10 -2.82 -1.79 19.03
N GLY A 11 -1.63 -2.39 19.26
CA GLY A 11 -1.10 -2.73 20.58
C GLY A 11 -1.85 -3.87 21.28
N LYS A 12 -2.79 -4.55 20.61
CA LYS A 12 -3.60 -5.62 21.18
C LYS A 12 -3.91 -6.73 20.16
N PRO A 13 -3.93 -8.00 20.56
CA PRO A 13 -4.42 -9.07 19.70
C PRO A 13 -5.85 -8.83 19.19
N ASP A 14 -6.15 -9.39 18.02
CA ASP A 14 -7.51 -9.50 17.48
C ASP A 14 -7.83 -10.95 17.09
N ASP A 15 -9.07 -11.19 16.68
CA ASP A 15 -9.60 -12.50 16.28
C ASP A 15 -9.01 -13.04 14.98
N LEU A 16 -8.50 -12.18 14.10
CA LEU A 16 -7.85 -12.60 12.85
C LEU A 16 -6.46 -13.22 13.08
N MET A 17 -5.90 -13.13 14.29
CA MET A 17 -4.61 -13.75 14.62
C MET A 17 -4.65 -15.28 14.61
N ASP A 18 -5.83 -15.88 14.74
CA ASP A 18 -5.99 -17.33 14.64
C ASP A 18 -5.86 -17.84 13.19
N GLU A 19 -6.08 -16.96 12.21
CA GLU A 19 -6.06 -17.27 10.78
C GLU A 19 -4.83 -16.72 10.06
N ILE A 20 -4.33 -15.56 10.48
CA ILE A 20 -3.26 -14.82 9.82
C ILE A 20 -2.07 -14.71 10.77
N PRO A 21 -0.89 -15.25 10.43
CA PRO A 21 0.31 -15.03 11.22
C PRO A 21 0.53 -13.53 11.44
N THR A 22 0.55 -13.12 12.70
CA THR A 22 0.48 -11.71 13.08
C THR A 22 1.53 -11.38 14.12
N VAL A 23 2.19 -10.24 13.92
CA VAL A 23 2.95 -9.58 14.97
C VAL A 23 2.12 -8.43 15.53
N VAL A 24 2.03 -8.34 16.85
CA VAL A 24 1.38 -7.21 17.52
C VAL A 24 2.45 -6.21 17.90
N VAL A 25 2.25 -4.97 17.48
CA VAL A 25 3.13 -3.84 17.77
C VAL A 25 2.32 -2.67 18.32
N ASP A 26 2.97 -1.77 19.04
CA ASP A 26 2.30 -0.65 19.68
C ASP A 26 1.87 0.41 18.65
N PRO A 27 0.77 1.14 18.91
CA PRO A 27 0.47 2.36 18.18
C PRO A 27 1.56 3.42 18.42
N LEU A 28 1.52 4.52 17.65
CA LEU A 28 2.41 5.65 17.86
C LEU A 28 2.44 6.08 19.34
N PRO A 29 3.63 6.43 19.88
CA PRO A 29 3.75 6.92 21.24
C PRO A 29 2.81 8.10 21.50
N LYS A 30 2.15 8.11 22.67
CA LYS A 30 1.15 9.13 23.04
C LYS A 30 1.63 10.60 22.95
N GLY A 31 2.95 10.82 22.96
CA GLY A 31 3.54 12.15 22.80
C GLY A 31 3.58 12.65 21.34
N ILE A 32 3.39 11.77 20.37
CA ILE A 32 3.38 12.10 18.94
C ILE A 32 1.93 12.25 18.49
N LYS A 33 1.57 13.44 18.00
CA LYS A 33 0.22 13.72 17.49
C LYS A 33 0.08 13.20 16.07
N ASP A 34 -0.83 12.25 15.84
CA ASP A 34 -1.16 11.78 14.49
C ASP A 34 -2.18 12.68 13.77
N HIS A 35 -2.84 13.60 14.49
CA HIS A 35 -3.91 14.46 13.96
C HIS A 35 -5.04 13.65 13.29
N GLY A 36 -5.33 12.45 13.82
CA GLY A 36 -6.33 11.53 13.25
C GLY A 36 -5.88 10.79 11.99
N TYR A 37 -4.61 10.96 11.57
CA TYR A 37 -4.04 10.26 10.42
C TYR A 37 -3.46 8.90 10.84
N VAL A 38 -4.31 7.88 10.84
CA VAL A 38 -3.96 6.51 11.26
C VAL A 38 -2.80 5.89 10.48
N VAL A 39 -2.58 6.32 9.24
CA VAL A 39 -1.49 5.82 8.39
C VAL A 39 -0.11 6.22 8.95
N LEU A 40 -0.02 7.26 9.79
CA LEU A 40 1.24 7.64 10.44
C LEU A 40 1.80 6.54 11.35
N HIS A 41 0.97 5.58 11.76
CA HIS A 41 1.38 4.45 12.60
C HIS A 41 2.15 3.40 11.82
N ARG A 42 2.02 3.35 10.49
CA ARG A 42 2.63 2.34 9.63
C ARG A 42 4.18 2.36 9.65
N PRO A 43 4.88 3.50 9.46
CA PRO A 43 6.34 3.54 9.59
C PRO A 43 6.83 3.05 10.96
N TYR A 44 6.10 3.40 12.03
CA TYR A 44 6.44 2.99 13.39
C TYR A 44 6.22 1.49 13.62
N ALA A 45 5.18 0.93 13.01
CA ALA A 45 4.90 -0.50 13.01
C ALA A 45 6.03 -1.29 12.33
N PHE A 46 6.52 -0.82 11.18
CA PHE A 46 7.68 -1.42 10.51
C PHE A 46 8.96 -1.28 11.33
N LYS A 47 9.14 -0.14 12.03
CA LYS A 47 10.30 0.05 12.91
C LYS A 47 10.31 -1.00 14.02
N GLN A 48 9.19 -1.19 14.69
CA GLN A 48 9.05 -2.23 15.71
C GLN A 48 9.24 -3.63 15.11
N TRP A 49 8.67 -3.89 13.93
CA TRP A 49 8.84 -5.18 13.25
C TRP A 49 10.32 -5.50 12.96
N LEU A 50 11.08 -4.52 12.46
CA LEU A 50 12.53 -4.66 12.27
C LEU A 50 13.27 -4.89 13.59
N ASP A 51 12.91 -4.13 14.63
CA ASP A 51 13.58 -4.17 15.94
C ASP A 51 13.33 -5.51 16.68
N THR A 52 12.26 -6.25 16.35
CA THR A 52 11.80 -7.39 17.18
C THR A 52 11.50 -8.70 16.45
N TYR A 53 11.23 -8.69 15.14
CA TYR A 53 10.79 -9.90 14.41
C TYR A 53 11.57 -10.17 13.12
N ALA A 54 12.15 -9.13 12.50
CA ALA A 54 12.85 -9.31 11.21
C ALA A 54 14.11 -10.19 11.30
N ALA A 55 14.67 -10.40 12.50
CA ALA A 55 15.78 -11.32 12.72
C ALA A 55 15.35 -12.80 12.71
N ASP A 56 14.06 -13.08 12.85
CA ASP A 56 13.51 -14.44 12.96
C ASP A 56 13.03 -15.00 11.61
N ILE A 57 13.01 -14.19 10.56
CA ILE A 57 12.65 -14.65 9.21
C ILE A 57 13.89 -15.15 8.46
N GLU A 58 13.72 -16.17 7.62
CA GLU A 58 14.81 -16.71 6.79
C GLU A 58 15.01 -15.90 5.50
N GLU A 59 13.98 -15.16 5.07
CA GLU A 59 13.98 -14.41 3.82
C GLU A 59 14.81 -13.13 3.89
N GLU A 60 15.71 -12.96 2.92
CA GLU A 60 16.49 -11.74 2.75
C GLU A 60 15.69 -10.56 2.17
N TYR A 61 14.50 -10.83 1.63
CA TYR A 61 13.64 -9.86 0.97
C TYR A 61 12.21 -9.95 1.49
N VAL A 62 11.57 -8.79 1.59
CA VAL A 62 10.14 -8.68 1.91
C VAL A 62 9.39 -8.00 0.79
N LEU A 63 8.14 -8.41 0.59
CA LEU A 63 7.14 -7.69 -0.20
C LEU A 63 6.18 -7.01 0.79
N MET A 64 6.28 -5.69 0.90
CA MET A 64 5.31 -4.89 1.66
C MET A 64 4.02 -4.77 0.85
N THR A 65 2.89 -5.15 1.44
CA THR A 65 1.54 -5.09 0.82
C THR A 65 0.50 -4.44 1.74
N GLU A 66 -0.65 -4.06 1.18
CA GLU A 66 -1.80 -3.57 1.94
C GLU A 66 -2.92 -4.63 2.03
N PRO A 67 -3.78 -4.59 3.07
CA PRO A 67 -4.89 -5.53 3.23
C PRO A 67 -5.90 -5.53 2.09
N ASP A 68 -5.92 -4.49 1.27
CA ASP A 68 -6.78 -4.35 0.09
C ASP A 68 -6.08 -4.78 -1.22
N HIS A 69 -5.02 -5.58 -1.11
CA HIS A 69 -4.39 -6.26 -2.24
C HIS A 69 -4.94 -7.68 -2.39
N LEU A 70 -5.51 -7.99 -3.56
CA LEU A 70 -5.94 -9.33 -3.96
C LEU A 70 -4.92 -9.93 -4.92
N TYR A 71 -4.36 -11.09 -4.58
CA TYR A 71 -3.38 -11.77 -5.44
C TYR A 71 -4.06 -12.51 -6.59
N LEU A 72 -3.63 -12.22 -7.82
CA LEU A 72 -4.02 -12.96 -9.02
C LEU A 72 -3.11 -14.17 -9.27
N ARG A 73 -1.83 -14.04 -8.92
CA ARG A 73 -0.79 -15.05 -9.13
C ARG A 73 0.44 -14.75 -8.26
N GLY A 74 1.33 -15.73 -8.14
CA GLY A 74 2.61 -15.53 -7.45
C GLY A 74 3.48 -14.49 -8.14
N MET A 75 3.97 -13.50 -7.39
CA MET A 75 4.86 -12.45 -7.89
C MET A 75 6.32 -12.95 -7.81
N PRO A 76 7.11 -12.89 -8.91
CA PRO A 76 8.52 -13.23 -8.85
C PRO A 76 9.29 -12.17 -8.05
N LEU A 77 10.48 -12.53 -7.55
CA LEU A 77 11.36 -11.56 -6.90
C LEU A 77 11.91 -10.59 -7.95
N PHE A 78 11.43 -9.36 -7.94
CA PHE A 78 11.91 -8.28 -8.80
C PHE A 78 13.09 -7.51 -8.19
N ALA A 79 13.19 -7.49 -6.86
CA ALA A 79 14.29 -6.84 -6.18
C ALA A 79 15.61 -7.61 -6.36
N THR A 80 16.71 -6.88 -6.25
CA THR A 80 18.08 -7.40 -6.24
C THR A 80 18.79 -6.87 -4.98
N PRO A 81 19.98 -7.37 -4.62
CA PRO A 81 20.70 -6.90 -3.44
C PRO A 81 20.93 -5.37 -3.42
N ASN A 82 21.05 -4.76 -4.61
CA ASN A 82 21.38 -3.34 -4.77
C ASN A 82 20.20 -2.47 -5.24
N ARG A 83 19.04 -3.05 -5.55
CA ARG A 83 17.90 -2.34 -6.14
C ARG A 83 16.57 -2.96 -5.72
N ALA A 84 15.74 -2.18 -5.05
CA ALA A 84 14.38 -2.55 -4.70
C ALA A 84 13.46 -2.48 -5.93
N ALA A 85 12.24 -3.01 -5.81
CA ALA A 85 11.23 -2.95 -6.87
C ALA A 85 9.92 -2.40 -6.30
N ALA A 86 9.26 -1.51 -7.04
CA ALA A 86 8.08 -0.82 -6.55
C ALA A 86 7.08 -0.51 -7.66
N PHE A 87 5.82 -0.34 -7.26
CA PHE A 87 4.80 0.22 -8.15
C PHE A 87 4.94 1.76 -8.26
N PRO A 88 4.84 2.35 -9.47
CA PRO A 88 4.88 3.79 -9.64
C PRO A 88 3.52 4.45 -9.37
N PHE A 89 3.48 5.42 -8.46
CA PHE A 89 2.30 6.21 -8.16
C PHE A 89 2.35 7.56 -8.86
N PHE A 90 1.43 7.78 -9.81
CA PHE A 90 1.39 9.00 -10.63
C PHE A 90 1.16 10.29 -9.82
N TYR A 91 0.60 10.19 -8.61
CA TYR A 91 0.36 11.32 -7.72
C TYR A 91 1.57 11.66 -6.82
N ILE A 92 2.62 10.84 -6.82
CA ILE A 92 3.90 11.15 -6.18
C ILE A 92 4.85 11.66 -7.27
N ASP A 93 4.97 12.98 -7.40
CA ASP A 93 5.80 13.60 -8.44
C ASP A 93 6.76 14.64 -7.84
N PRO A 94 7.93 14.22 -7.34
CA PRO A 94 8.89 15.11 -6.69
C PRO A 94 9.45 16.18 -7.64
N LYS A 95 9.31 16.01 -8.96
CA LYS A 95 9.81 16.95 -9.97
C LYS A 95 8.84 18.10 -10.26
N LYS A 96 7.60 18.02 -9.76
CA LYS A 96 6.65 19.13 -9.87
C LYS A 96 7.16 20.36 -9.12
N PRO A 97 7.14 21.55 -9.76
CA PRO A 97 7.64 22.79 -9.15
C PRO A 97 6.98 23.12 -7.80
N GLU A 98 5.72 22.77 -7.61
CA GLU A 98 5.01 23.00 -6.34
C GLU A 98 5.50 22.11 -5.19
N PHE A 99 5.98 20.91 -5.48
CA PHE A 99 6.45 19.95 -4.47
C PHE A 99 7.95 20.02 -4.23
N THR A 100 8.72 20.48 -5.23
CA THR A 100 10.19 20.53 -5.15
C THR A 100 10.71 21.28 -3.92
N PRO A 101 10.19 22.47 -3.52
CA PRO A 101 10.66 23.15 -2.31
C PRO A 101 10.43 22.35 -1.03
N ILE A 102 9.32 21.61 -0.94
CA ILE A 102 8.99 20.77 0.22
C ILE A 102 9.91 19.54 0.24
N VAL A 103 10.07 18.86 -0.89
CA VAL A 103 11.02 17.72 -1.02
C VAL A 103 12.43 18.16 -0.62
N GLN A 104 12.90 19.30 -1.12
CA GLN A 104 14.23 19.82 -0.80
C GLN A 104 14.38 20.24 0.66
N LYS A 105 13.33 20.76 1.30
CA LYS A 105 13.33 21.07 2.75
C LYS A 105 13.66 19.83 3.58
N TYR A 106 13.16 18.66 3.18
CA TYR A 106 13.38 17.40 3.88
C TYR A 106 14.54 16.57 3.34
N ASN A 107 15.24 17.05 2.29
CA ASN A 107 16.39 16.38 1.67
C ASN A 107 17.71 16.70 2.40
N GLU A 108 17.94 16.08 3.54
CA GLU A 108 19.10 16.37 4.40
C GLU A 108 20.44 16.09 3.71
N VAL A 109 20.49 15.08 2.84
CA VAL A 109 21.73 14.63 2.18
C VAL A 109 21.99 15.31 0.83
N LYS A 110 21.12 16.23 0.41
CA LYS A 110 21.19 16.90 -0.90
C LYS A 110 21.22 15.90 -2.07
N ALA A 111 20.44 14.82 -1.96
CA ALA A 111 20.25 13.87 -3.05
C ALA A 111 19.72 14.60 -4.31
N PRO A 112 20.14 14.20 -5.52
CA PRO A 112 19.62 14.80 -6.75
C PRO A 112 18.11 14.53 -6.86
N ILE A 113 17.38 15.45 -7.52
CA ILE A 113 15.91 15.34 -7.62
C ILE A 113 15.45 14.05 -8.32
N ASP A 114 16.30 13.46 -9.16
CA ASP A 114 16.03 12.20 -9.85
C ASP A 114 16.18 10.95 -8.94
N ALA A 115 16.74 11.09 -7.74
CA ALA A 115 16.83 10.01 -6.77
C ALA A 115 15.49 9.74 -6.06
N PHE A 116 14.55 10.69 -6.07
CA PHE A 116 13.24 10.54 -5.46
C PHE A 116 12.32 9.80 -6.43
N ALA A 117 12.13 8.50 -6.20
CA ALA A 117 11.25 7.69 -7.04
C ALA A 117 9.77 8.03 -6.78
N PRO A 118 8.89 7.96 -7.81
CA PRO A 118 7.46 8.21 -7.67
C PRO A 118 6.76 7.00 -7.05
N ILE A 119 7.05 6.71 -5.78
CA ILE A 119 6.65 5.47 -5.09
C ILE A 119 6.05 5.79 -3.72
N GLY A 120 5.36 4.80 -3.14
CA GLY A 120 5.12 4.70 -1.70
C GLY A 120 5.76 3.43 -1.15
N ASN A 121 5.35 3.02 0.06
CA ASN A 121 5.88 1.84 0.71
C ASN A 121 5.21 0.53 0.27
N SER A 122 4.15 0.56 -0.55
CA SER A 122 3.40 -0.63 -0.95
C SER A 122 2.75 -0.46 -2.33
N PRO A 123 2.79 -1.48 -3.22
CA PRO A 123 3.60 -2.68 -3.12
C PRO A 123 5.09 -2.36 -3.36
N VAL A 124 5.95 -2.86 -2.47
CA VAL A 124 7.41 -2.71 -2.59
C VAL A 124 8.10 -4.01 -2.22
N MET A 125 8.97 -4.50 -3.08
CA MET A 125 9.96 -5.53 -2.76
C MET A 125 11.29 -4.89 -2.42
N ILE A 126 11.86 -5.23 -1.27
CA ILE A 126 13.10 -4.64 -0.76
C ILE A 126 13.84 -5.65 0.11
N SER A 127 15.19 -5.60 0.11
CA SER A 127 15.98 -6.41 1.04
C SER A 127 15.75 -5.93 2.48
N VAL A 128 15.78 -6.84 3.45
CA VAL A 128 15.64 -6.51 4.88
C VAL A 128 16.72 -5.51 5.31
N GLU A 129 17.94 -5.65 4.78
CA GLU A 129 19.06 -4.71 5.00
C GLU A 129 18.76 -3.30 4.47
N SER A 130 18.18 -3.18 3.27
CA SER A 130 17.81 -1.87 2.74
C SER A 130 16.64 -1.27 3.51
N LEU A 131 15.65 -2.09 3.86
CA LEU A 131 14.51 -1.67 4.66
C LEU A 131 14.93 -1.16 6.04
N SER A 132 15.91 -1.81 6.69
CA SER A 132 16.41 -1.39 8.01
C SER A 132 17.08 -0.02 7.99
N ARG A 133 17.61 0.41 6.83
CA ARG A 133 18.09 1.79 6.63
C ARG A 133 16.96 2.76 6.35
N VAL A 134 15.97 2.36 5.53
CA VAL A 134 14.85 3.24 5.12
C VAL A 134 13.93 3.56 6.29
N VAL A 135 13.52 2.55 7.06
CA VAL A 135 12.42 2.66 8.03
C VAL A 135 12.66 3.71 9.12
N PRO A 136 13.84 3.80 9.78
CA PRO A 136 14.09 4.84 10.77
C PRO A 136 13.90 6.25 10.18
N LYS A 137 14.47 6.51 8.99
CA LYS A 137 14.34 7.81 8.32
C LYS A 137 12.91 8.07 7.84
N TRP A 138 12.22 7.05 7.34
CA TRP A 138 10.82 7.12 6.92
C TRP A 138 9.90 7.50 8.08
N HIS A 139 10.08 6.89 9.26
CA HIS A 139 9.32 7.24 10.45
C HIS A 139 9.52 8.70 10.85
N ASP A 140 10.78 9.13 11.01
CA ASP A 140 11.10 10.49 11.44
C ASP A 140 10.56 11.53 10.46
N LEU A 141 10.73 11.31 9.15
CA LEU A 141 10.22 12.20 8.12
C LEU A 141 8.70 12.22 8.08
N ALA A 142 8.02 11.08 8.17
CA ALA A 142 6.56 11.04 8.14
C ALA A 142 5.97 11.84 9.30
N VAL A 143 6.53 11.67 10.51
CA VAL A 143 6.13 12.44 11.69
C VAL A 143 6.41 13.94 11.48
N ALA A 144 7.62 14.30 11.08
CA ALA A 144 8.01 15.69 10.89
C ALA A 144 7.19 16.40 9.80
N MET A 145 6.91 15.73 8.69
CA MET A 145 6.09 16.25 7.60
C MET A 145 4.63 16.39 8.04
N LYS A 146 4.09 15.44 8.80
CA LYS A 146 2.71 15.53 9.30
C LYS A 146 2.52 16.67 10.30
N GLN A 147 3.56 17.08 11.04
CA GLN A 147 3.51 18.26 11.91
C GLN A 147 3.72 19.59 11.18
N ASP A 148 4.17 19.57 9.92
CA ASP A 148 4.40 20.78 9.12
C ASP A 148 3.14 21.12 8.32
N PRO A 149 2.45 22.25 8.61
CA PRO A 149 1.23 22.63 7.88
C PRO A 149 1.42 22.77 6.36
N VAL A 150 2.63 23.11 5.90
CA VAL A 150 2.92 23.25 4.47
C VAL A 150 2.99 21.87 3.82
N ALA A 151 3.74 20.94 4.42
CA ALA A 151 3.87 19.58 3.90
C ALA A 151 2.55 18.80 4.03
N ASP A 152 1.86 18.88 5.17
CA ASP A 152 0.57 18.22 5.40
C ASP A 152 -0.49 18.69 4.40
N LYS A 153 -0.56 20.00 4.15
CA LYS A 153 -1.49 20.53 3.13
C LYS A 153 -1.13 20.08 1.72
N ALA A 154 0.16 20.03 1.38
CA ALA A 154 0.60 19.71 0.02
C ALA A 154 0.51 18.22 -0.31
N PHE A 155 0.93 17.36 0.61
CA PHE A 155 0.99 15.91 0.42
C PHE A 155 -0.27 15.19 0.90
N GLY A 156 -1.00 15.78 1.85
CA GLY A 156 -2.31 15.29 2.29
C GLY A 156 -2.27 13.85 2.77
N TRP A 157 -3.27 13.06 2.33
CA TRP A 157 -3.44 11.67 2.77
C TRP A 157 -2.27 10.74 2.43
N VAL A 158 -1.44 11.10 1.43
CA VAL A 158 -0.31 10.28 0.97
C VAL A 158 1.04 10.78 1.48
N ILE A 159 1.05 11.65 2.49
CA ILE A 159 2.27 12.21 3.09
C ILE A 159 3.27 11.16 3.57
N GLU A 160 2.78 10.03 4.06
CA GLU A 160 3.62 8.91 4.46
C GLU A 160 4.39 8.33 3.25
N MET A 161 3.72 8.19 2.10
CA MET A 161 4.35 7.70 0.85
C MET A 161 5.45 8.67 0.36
N TRP A 162 5.20 9.97 0.46
CA TRP A 162 6.23 10.99 0.19
C TRP A 162 7.43 10.86 1.12
N ALA A 163 7.18 10.66 2.42
CA ALA A 163 8.24 10.41 3.39
C ALA A 163 9.03 9.13 3.06
N TYR A 164 8.37 8.06 2.60
CA TYR A 164 9.04 6.82 2.19
C TYR A 164 9.99 7.04 1.00
N SER A 165 9.53 7.74 -0.04
CA SER A 165 10.34 8.08 -1.22
C SER A 165 11.55 8.94 -0.83
N ILE A 166 11.33 9.97 -0.01
CA ILE A 166 12.38 10.88 0.46
C ILE A 166 13.38 10.15 1.35
N ALA A 167 12.92 9.31 2.28
CA ALA A 167 13.77 8.50 3.14
C ALA A 167 14.66 7.55 2.32
N SER A 168 14.07 6.88 1.34
CA SER A 168 14.79 5.94 0.49
C SER A 168 15.93 6.59 -0.28
N ALA A 169 15.67 7.75 -0.89
CA ALA A 169 16.69 8.54 -1.58
C ALA A 169 17.82 8.96 -0.62
N GLN A 170 17.49 9.33 0.61
CA GLN A 170 18.49 9.75 1.61
C GLN A 170 19.42 8.64 2.07
N VAL A 171 18.95 7.39 2.08
CA VAL A 171 19.76 6.23 2.46
C VAL A 171 20.36 5.50 1.25
N GLY A 172 20.20 6.06 0.06
CA GLY A 172 20.78 5.54 -1.18
C GLY A 172 20.11 4.27 -1.72
N VAL A 173 18.87 3.99 -1.33
CA VAL A 173 18.10 2.86 -1.89
C VAL A 173 17.43 3.30 -3.19
N THR A 174 17.67 2.54 -4.26
CA THR A 174 17.10 2.80 -5.60
C THR A 174 16.03 1.77 -5.96
N TYR A 175 15.15 2.14 -6.88
CA TYR A 175 13.99 1.32 -7.27
C TYR A 175 13.92 1.09 -8.77
N GLU A 176 13.60 -0.14 -9.16
CA GLU A 176 13.01 -0.45 -10.45
C GLU A 176 11.48 -0.33 -10.38
N LEU A 177 10.89 0.34 -11.36
CA LEU A 177 9.44 0.58 -11.37
C LEU A 177 8.74 -0.52 -12.18
N HIS A 178 7.81 -1.22 -11.53
CA HIS A 178 7.03 -2.31 -12.12
C HIS A 178 5.54 -1.95 -12.12
N PRO A 179 5.05 -1.24 -13.15
CA PRO A 179 3.63 -0.91 -13.25
C PRO A 179 2.75 -2.16 -13.36
N GLU A 180 3.29 -3.30 -13.80
CA GLU A 180 2.58 -4.58 -13.80
C GLU A 180 2.38 -5.21 -12.41
N MET A 181 2.99 -4.67 -11.34
CA MET A 181 2.77 -5.21 -10.00
C MET A 181 1.28 -5.20 -9.65
N MET A 182 0.56 -4.14 -10.00
CA MET A 182 -0.75 -3.85 -9.45
C MET A 182 -1.71 -3.24 -10.46
N LEU A 183 -2.95 -3.72 -10.46
CA LEU A 183 -4.09 -3.11 -11.15
C LEU A 183 -4.91 -2.26 -10.17
N GLN A 184 -5.49 -1.17 -10.66
CA GLN A 184 -6.30 -0.21 -9.93
C GLN A 184 -7.66 -0.01 -10.62
N PRO A 185 -8.61 -0.96 -10.51
CA PRO A 185 -9.96 -0.77 -11.01
C PRO A 185 -10.64 0.44 -10.34
N PRO A 186 -11.55 1.15 -11.01
CA PRO A 186 -12.09 0.85 -12.34
C PRO A 186 -11.21 1.36 -13.51
N TRP A 187 -10.00 1.88 -13.22
CA TRP A 187 -9.14 2.46 -14.25
C TRP A 187 -8.42 1.42 -15.10
N ASP A 188 -8.07 0.28 -14.50
CA ASP A 188 -7.51 -0.86 -15.22
C ASP A 188 -8.61 -1.86 -15.59
N ASP A 189 -8.83 -2.04 -16.88
CA ASP A 189 -9.87 -2.90 -17.46
C ASP A 189 -9.34 -4.24 -17.99
N SER A 190 -8.02 -4.42 -18.03
CA SER A 190 -7.35 -5.63 -18.49
C SER A 190 -6.33 -6.18 -17.48
N PHE A 191 -6.11 -7.49 -17.49
CA PHE A 191 -5.06 -8.12 -16.69
C PHE A 191 -3.62 -7.87 -17.18
N ARG A 192 -3.45 -7.06 -18.23
CA ARG A 192 -2.12 -6.78 -18.81
C ARG A 192 -1.76 -5.31 -18.74
N VAL A 193 -0.59 -5.04 -18.17
CA VAL A 193 0.01 -3.71 -18.14
C VAL A 193 1.26 -3.72 -19.01
N LYS A 194 1.28 -2.89 -20.06
CA LYS A 194 2.41 -2.78 -21.00
C LYS A 194 2.88 -4.15 -21.55
N GLY A 195 1.93 -5.01 -21.89
CA GLY A 195 2.21 -6.33 -22.45
C GLY A 195 2.67 -7.38 -21.44
N LYS A 196 2.74 -7.07 -20.14
CA LYS A 196 3.01 -8.03 -19.07
C LYS A 196 1.75 -8.33 -18.29
N GLU A 197 1.67 -9.54 -17.77
CA GLU A 197 0.59 -9.95 -16.86
C GLU A 197 0.72 -9.27 -15.50
N ALA A 198 -0.41 -8.82 -14.94
CA ALA A 198 -0.44 -8.19 -13.63
C ALA A 198 -0.60 -9.19 -12.47
N TYR A 199 -0.13 -8.80 -11.29
CA TYR A 199 0.02 -9.72 -10.14
C TYR A 199 -0.99 -9.51 -9.02
N ILE A 200 -1.32 -8.27 -8.67
CA ILE A 200 -2.31 -7.95 -7.64
C ILE A 200 -3.38 -6.99 -8.17
N ILE A 201 -4.58 -7.05 -7.60
CA ILE A 201 -5.61 -6.02 -7.75
C ILE A 201 -5.66 -5.22 -6.44
N HIS A 202 -5.62 -3.89 -6.53
CA HIS A 202 -5.80 -2.98 -5.41
C HIS A 202 -7.19 -2.35 -5.46
N TYR A 203 -8.09 -2.79 -4.57
CA TYR A 203 -9.47 -2.30 -4.54
C TYR A 203 -9.63 -1.03 -3.68
N THR A 204 -8.78 -0.03 -3.96
CA THR A 204 -8.72 1.22 -3.17
C THR A 204 -9.85 2.19 -3.48
N TYR A 205 -10.25 2.25 -4.75
CA TYR A 205 -11.30 3.13 -5.27
C TYR A 205 -12.69 2.47 -5.13
N GLY A 206 -13.71 3.31 -4.94
CA GLY A 206 -15.10 2.88 -5.12
C GLY A 206 -15.33 2.44 -6.58
N GLN A 207 -16.13 1.40 -6.73
CA GLN A 207 -16.41 0.72 -8.00
C GLN A 207 -17.87 0.98 -8.36
N ASP A 208 -18.08 1.91 -9.27
CA ASP A 208 -19.40 2.34 -9.71
C ASP A 208 -19.62 1.98 -11.17
N PHE A 209 -20.73 1.32 -11.48
CA PHE A 209 -21.05 0.86 -12.83
C PHE A 209 -22.50 1.13 -13.19
N ALA A 210 -22.72 1.61 -14.40
CA ALA A 210 -24.04 1.63 -15.01
C ALA A 210 -24.50 0.21 -15.35
N LYS A 211 -25.81 0.01 -15.55
CA LYS A 211 -26.38 -1.29 -15.96
C LYS A 211 -25.76 -1.85 -17.26
N SER A 212 -25.25 -0.97 -18.12
CA SER A 212 -24.54 -1.32 -19.36
C SER A 212 -23.14 -1.89 -19.14
N GLY A 213 -22.61 -1.87 -17.91
CA GLY A 213 -21.22 -2.25 -17.61
C GLY A 213 -20.20 -1.12 -17.77
N GLU A 214 -20.65 0.09 -18.11
CA GLU A 214 -19.79 1.27 -18.17
C GLU A 214 -19.44 1.76 -16.76
N ALA A 215 -18.15 1.99 -16.48
CA ALA A 215 -17.69 2.55 -15.22
C ALA A 215 -18.12 4.01 -15.07
N THR A 216 -18.64 4.38 -13.89
CA THR A 216 -19.10 5.74 -13.58
C THR A 216 -18.34 6.34 -12.37
N PRO A 217 -17.00 6.43 -12.42
CA PRO A 217 -16.20 6.82 -11.25
C PRO A 217 -16.61 8.18 -10.68
N GLY A 218 -16.84 8.22 -9.37
CA GLY A 218 -17.27 9.42 -8.65
C GLY A 218 -18.78 9.70 -8.73
N LYS A 219 -19.57 8.81 -9.33
CA LYS A 219 -21.04 8.86 -9.32
C LYS A 219 -21.59 7.46 -9.07
N ILE A 220 -22.43 7.33 -8.04
CA ILE A 220 -23.07 6.05 -7.71
C ILE A 220 -23.84 5.55 -8.93
N GLY A 221 -23.38 4.41 -9.44
CA GLY A 221 -23.99 3.70 -10.56
C GLY A 221 -25.21 2.87 -10.13
N GLU A 222 -25.71 2.06 -11.05
CA GLU A 222 -26.75 1.06 -10.75
C GLU A 222 -26.17 -0.14 -9.98
N TRP A 223 -24.87 -0.38 -10.14
CA TRP A 223 -24.10 -1.30 -9.31
C TRP A 223 -22.97 -0.53 -8.62
N HIS A 224 -22.75 -0.83 -7.35
CA HIS A 224 -21.80 -0.14 -6.48
C HIS A 224 -21.08 -1.14 -5.59
N PHE A 225 -19.78 -0.94 -5.42
CA PHE A 225 -18.99 -1.52 -4.34
C PHE A 225 -17.94 -0.51 -3.87
N ASP A 226 -18.00 -0.09 -2.61
CA ASP A 226 -16.88 0.55 -1.92
C ASP A 226 -16.60 -0.20 -0.62
N LYS A 227 -15.34 -0.55 -0.37
CA LYS A 227 -14.92 -1.18 0.90
C LYS A 227 -15.30 -0.33 2.12
N ARG A 228 -15.49 0.98 1.96
CA ARG A 228 -15.89 1.91 3.00
C ARG A 228 -17.33 1.68 3.48
N ASP A 229 -18.18 1.04 2.67
CA ASP A 229 -19.53 0.63 3.07
C ASP A 229 -19.51 -0.44 4.18
N PHE A 230 -18.39 -1.14 4.30
CA PHE A 230 -18.15 -2.21 5.28
C PHE A 230 -17.21 -1.75 6.40
N THR A 231 -17.15 -0.44 6.66
CA THR A 231 -16.33 0.08 7.75
C THR A 231 -16.88 -0.42 9.09
N GLY A 232 -16.09 -1.25 9.77
CA GLY A 232 -16.37 -1.76 11.12
C GLY A 232 -16.85 -3.20 11.16
N PHE A 233 -17.40 -3.75 10.07
CA PHE A 233 -17.85 -5.14 10.02
C PHE A 233 -17.69 -5.72 8.60
N PRO A 234 -17.21 -6.96 8.46
CA PRO A 234 -17.16 -7.60 7.15
C PRO A 234 -18.58 -7.88 6.60
N PRO A 235 -18.74 -7.98 5.27
CA PRO A 235 -20.00 -8.38 4.66
C PRO A 235 -20.41 -9.79 5.08
N LYS A 236 -21.64 -9.98 5.58
CA LYS A 236 -22.15 -11.30 6.03
C LYS A 236 -22.61 -12.22 4.90
N GLU A 237 -22.94 -11.62 3.76
CA GLU A 237 -23.48 -12.32 2.61
C GLU A 237 -22.68 -11.93 1.37
N LYS A 238 -22.77 -12.79 0.36
CA LYS A 238 -22.18 -12.56 -0.95
C LYS A 238 -22.65 -11.21 -1.52
N ILE A 239 -21.71 -10.42 -2.01
CA ILE A 239 -21.98 -9.15 -2.68
C ILE A 239 -22.43 -9.44 -4.12
N PRO A 240 -23.49 -8.77 -4.64
CA PRO A 240 -23.91 -8.94 -6.03
C PRO A 240 -22.75 -8.74 -7.01
N MET A 241 -22.65 -9.61 -8.02
CA MET A 241 -21.65 -9.43 -9.08
C MET A 241 -21.95 -8.18 -9.92
N PRO A 242 -20.92 -7.50 -10.45
CA PRO A 242 -21.10 -6.37 -11.34
C PRO A 242 -21.80 -6.80 -12.64
N PRO A 243 -22.36 -5.85 -13.42
CA PRO A 243 -22.97 -6.13 -14.73
C PRO A 243 -22.05 -6.98 -15.60
N ARG A 244 -22.60 -7.97 -16.33
CA ARG A 244 -21.80 -8.92 -17.12
C ARG A 244 -20.85 -8.25 -18.12
N ASP A 245 -21.24 -7.10 -18.64
CA ASP A 245 -20.49 -6.32 -19.61
C ASP A 245 -19.45 -5.37 -18.97
N ALA A 246 -19.38 -5.34 -17.63
CA ALA A 246 -18.29 -4.67 -16.93
C ALA A 246 -16.95 -5.39 -17.17
N HIS A 247 -15.86 -4.64 -17.12
CA HIS A 247 -14.54 -5.15 -17.49
C HIS A 247 -14.06 -6.34 -16.65
N GLU A 248 -13.19 -7.17 -17.23
CA GLU A 248 -12.79 -8.47 -16.65
C GLU A 248 -12.12 -8.35 -15.27
N VAL A 249 -11.42 -7.24 -15.03
CA VAL A 249 -10.74 -6.98 -13.75
C VAL A 249 -11.74 -6.85 -12.60
N ILE A 250 -12.85 -6.11 -12.78
CA ILE A 250 -13.85 -5.95 -11.71
C ILE A 250 -14.62 -7.25 -11.47
N GLN A 251 -14.90 -8.01 -12.53
CA GLN A 251 -15.49 -9.34 -12.42
C GLN A 251 -14.61 -10.28 -11.58
N LYS A 252 -13.30 -10.29 -11.85
CA LYS A 252 -12.36 -11.13 -11.10
C LYS A 252 -12.18 -10.66 -9.66
N MET A 253 -12.08 -9.34 -9.45
CA MET A 253 -11.98 -8.75 -8.11
C MET A 253 -13.16 -9.19 -7.23
N MET A 254 -14.40 -9.02 -7.70
CA MET A 254 -15.60 -9.40 -6.96
C MET A 254 -15.76 -10.91 -6.81
N THR A 255 -15.24 -11.69 -7.76
CA THR A 255 -15.17 -13.15 -7.61
C THR A 255 -14.28 -13.54 -6.43
N ILE A 256 -13.05 -13.01 -6.35
CA ILE A 256 -12.11 -13.30 -5.26
C ILE A 256 -12.69 -12.86 -3.90
N ILE A 257 -13.27 -11.65 -3.83
CA ILE A 257 -13.89 -11.16 -2.59
C ILE A 257 -15.00 -12.09 -2.12
N ASN A 258 -15.90 -12.48 -3.03
CA ASN A 258 -17.01 -13.36 -2.71
C ASN A 258 -16.57 -14.79 -2.36
N GLU A 259 -15.53 -15.32 -2.99
CA GLU A 259 -14.91 -16.58 -2.61
C GLU A 259 -14.39 -16.51 -1.16
N GLY A 260 -13.74 -15.40 -0.77
CA GLY A 260 -13.32 -15.19 0.62
C GLY A 260 -14.49 -15.19 1.60
N ILE A 261 -15.61 -14.54 1.25
CA ILE A 261 -16.82 -14.49 2.10
C ILE A 261 -17.46 -15.87 2.27
N THR A 262 -17.52 -16.69 1.22
CA THR A 262 -18.29 -17.96 1.27
C THR A 262 -17.46 -19.16 1.68
N GLU A 263 -16.15 -19.16 1.46
CA GLU A 263 -15.30 -20.34 1.65
C GLU A 263 -14.47 -20.30 2.94
N LEU A 264 -14.31 -19.14 3.59
CA LEU A 264 -13.57 -19.05 4.85
C LEU A 264 -14.42 -19.60 6.02
N PRO A 265 -14.00 -20.69 6.69
CA PRO A 265 -14.82 -21.36 7.72
C PRO A 265 -15.23 -20.48 8.89
N HIS A 266 -14.44 -19.45 9.18
CA HIS A 266 -14.60 -18.53 10.30
C HIS A 266 -14.83 -17.09 9.82
N TRP A 267 -15.46 -16.91 8.65
CA TRP A 267 -15.85 -15.59 8.18
C TRP A 267 -16.79 -14.91 9.22
N PRO A 268 -16.48 -13.69 9.71
CA PRO A 268 -17.19 -13.09 10.85
C PRO A 268 -18.63 -12.64 10.57
#